data_AF-A0A9N9CCH0-F1
#
_entry.id   AF-A0A9N9CCH0-F1
#
_cell.length_a   1.000
_cell.length_b   1.000
_cell.length_c   1.000
_cell.angle_alpha   90.00
_cell.angle_beta   90.00
_cell.angle_gamma   90.00
#
_symmetry.space_group_name_H-M   'P 1'
#
loop_
_entity.id
_entity.type
_entity.pdbx_description
1 polymer ?
#
loop_
_entity_poly.entity_id
_entity_poly.type
_entity_poly.pdbx_seq_one_letter_code
_entity_poly.pdbx_strand_id
1 'polypeptide(L)'
;MLNAKFKEMRALTYNDNLVIIIITIFLLTTLPTGFTQYTINYDNITYLETSVQSNLTRAPPRIIDIRHYEDSLGTAVVRVARENYVAGNNICYERRLLIRVIQENGTVIPINIDNTTLIPDINYCYVANKNPIQVYPLFDEYILVTYTHVTNTSDNTTFVDKGFVVDWSGTYM
;
A
#
# COMPACT_ATOMS: atom_id res chain seq x y z
N MET A 1 -65.46 -48.41 -12.62
CA MET A 1 -64.76 -47.98 -11.39
C MET A 1 -63.26 -48.09 -11.65
N LEU A 2 -62.53 -46.98 -11.50
CA LEU A 2 -61.07 -46.78 -11.59
C LEU A 2 -60.28 -47.32 -12.80
N ASN A 3 -59.95 -46.44 -13.76
CA ASN A 3 -58.62 -46.44 -14.37
C ASN A 3 -58.32 -45.06 -14.97
N ALA A 4 -58.12 -44.07 -14.09
CA ALA A 4 -57.61 -42.76 -14.44
C ALA A 4 -56.50 -42.43 -13.44
N LYS A 5 -55.27 -42.84 -13.75
CA LYS A 5 -54.02 -42.30 -13.18
C LYS A 5 -52.80 -42.85 -13.94
N PHE A 6 -52.74 -42.55 -15.23
CA PHE A 6 -51.49 -42.62 -16.01
C PHE A 6 -51.21 -41.24 -16.60
N LYS A 7 -51.02 -40.26 -15.73
CA LYS A 7 -50.45 -38.97 -16.09
C LYS A 7 -49.82 -38.39 -14.84
N GLU A 8 -48.52 -38.60 -14.71
CA GLU A 8 -47.55 -37.87 -13.90
C GLU A 8 -46.44 -38.82 -13.47
N MET A 9 -45.41 -38.94 -14.31
CA MET A 9 -44.05 -39.28 -13.87
C MET A 9 -43.08 -39.14 -15.05
N ARG A 10 -43.04 -37.95 -15.66
CA ARG A 10 -41.92 -37.51 -16.51
C ARG A 10 -41.81 -35.99 -16.45
N ALA A 11 -41.35 -35.49 -15.32
CA ALA A 11 -40.71 -34.20 -15.20
C ALA A 11 -40.19 -34.15 -13.77
N LEU A 12 -38.88 -34.26 -13.58
CA LEU A 12 -38.11 -33.73 -12.43
C LEU A 12 -36.63 -34.15 -12.48
N THR A 13 -36.04 -34.33 -13.67
CA THR A 13 -34.57 -34.47 -13.83
C THR A 13 -33.95 -33.28 -14.58
N TYR A 14 -34.67 -32.17 -14.69
CA TYR A 14 -34.27 -30.98 -15.45
C TYR A 14 -33.91 -29.76 -14.56
N ASN A 15 -34.03 -29.85 -13.22
CA ASN A 15 -33.97 -28.67 -12.37
C ASN A 15 -32.60 -28.42 -11.72
N ASP A 16 -31.88 -29.45 -11.27
CA ASP A 16 -30.67 -29.21 -10.47
C ASP A 16 -29.52 -28.65 -11.31
N ASN A 17 -29.29 -29.20 -12.52
CA ASN A 17 -28.26 -28.69 -13.42
C ASN A 17 -28.58 -27.27 -13.90
N LEU A 18 -29.86 -26.97 -14.16
CA LEU A 18 -30.27 -25.62 -14.57
C LEU A 18 -30.07 -24.61 -13.45
N VAL A 19 -30.42 -24.96 -12.21
CA VAL A 19 -30.21 -24.12 -11.03
C VAL A 19 -28.71 -23.90 -10.77
N ILE A 20 -27.89 -24.94 -10.86
CA ILE A 20 -26.43 -24.82 -10.73
C ILE A 20 -25.85 -23.92 -11.82
N ILE A 21 -26.31 -24.05 -13.07
CA ILE A 21 -25.90 -23.20 -14.19
C ILE A 21 -26.32 -21.74 -13.95
N ILE A 22 -27.54 -21.49 -13.47
CA ILE A 22 -28.01 -20.13 -13.16
C ILE A 22 -27.19 -19.52 -12.01
N ILE A 23 -26.89 -20.29 -10.95
CA ILE A 23 -26.06 -19.85 -9.83
C ILE A 23 -24.63 -19.53 -10.30
N THR A 24 -24.04 -20.38 -11.15
CA THR A 24 -22.69 -20.13 -11.68
C THR A 24 -22.64 -18.93 -12.60
N ILE A 25 -23.63 -18.75 -13.49
CA ILE A 25 -23.73 -17.54 -14.34
C ILE A 25 -23.88 -16.30 -13.47
N PHE A 26 -24.76 -16.33 -12.46
CA PHE A 26 -24.96 -15.21 -11.55
C PHE A 26 -23.64 -14.84 -10.84
N LEU A 27 -22.95 -15.83 -10.25
CA LEU A 27 -21.63 -15.65 -9.64
C LEU A 27 -20.62 -15.04 -10.63
N LEU A 28 -20.49 -15.61 -11.83
CA LEU A 28 -19.56 -15.11 -12.87
C LEU A 28 -19.88 -13.68 -13.34
N THR A 29 -21.14 -13.26 -13.28
CA THR A 29 -21.56 -11.89 -13.64
C THR A 29 -21.45 -10.89 -12.49
N THR A 30 -21.55 -11.34 -11.24
CA THR A 30 -21.44 -10.48 -10.05
C THR A 30 -20.02 -10.40 -9.49
N LEU A 31 -19.18 -11.41 -9.75
CA LEU A 31 -17.76 -11.34 -9.45
C LEU A 31 -17.16 -10.30 -10.39
N PRO A 32 -16.60 -9.18 -9.89
CA PRO A 32 -15.97 -8.19 -10.75
C PRO A 32 -14.85 -8.88 -11.53
N THR A 33 -15.05 -9.08 -12.84
CA THR A 33 -14.01 -9.60 -13.75
C THR A 33 -12.92 -8.56 -14.03
N GLY A 34 -12.96 -7.42 -13.36
CA GLY A 34 -12.02 -6.33 -13.49
C GLY A 34 -11.00 -6.34 -12.36
N PHE A 35 -10.05 -7.29 -12.39
CA PHE A 35 -8.69 -6.92 -12.01
C PHE A 35 -8.11 -6.10 -13.16
N THR A 36 -8.69 -4.93 -13.43
CA THR A 36 -7.95 -3.93 -14.16
C THR A 36 -6.86 -3.51 -13.20
N GLN A 37 -5.65 -4.01 -13.41
CA GLN A 37 -4.46 -3.32 -12.94
C GLN A 37 -4.63 -1.90 -13.47
N TYR A 38 -5.06 -0.98 -12.60
CA TYR A 38 -5.04 0.42 -12.94
C TYR A 38 -3.55 0.73 -13.05
N THR A 39 -3.05 0.69 -14.29
CA THR A 39 -1.70 1.08 -14.61
C THR A 39 -1.66 2.59 -14.48
N ILE A 40 -1.67 3.10 -13.24
CA ILE A 40 -1.20 4.45 -13.03
C ILE A 40 0.31 4.36 -13.25
N ASN A 41 0.69 4.65 -14.49
CA ASN A 41 2.07 4.60 -14.94
C ASN A 41 2.79 5.83 -14.37
N TYR A 42 3.16 5.79 -13.10
CA TYR A 42 3.94 6.83 -12.43
C TYR A 42 5.41 6.76 -12.88
N ASP A 43 5.68 6.72 -14.17
CA ASP A 43 7.05 6.64 -14.68
C ASP A 43 7.85 7.91 -14.35
N ASN A 44 7.18 9.06 -14.16
CA ASN A 44 7.82 10.33 -13.78
C ASN A 44 6.87 11.28 -13.04
N ILE A 45 6.68 11.11 -11.72
CA ILE A 45 6.15 12.20 -10.88
C ILE A 45 7.31 13.14 -10.52
N THR A 46 7.26 14.37 -11.02
CA THR A 46 8.16 15.42 -10.57
C THR A 46 7.64 15.99 -9.26
N TYR A 47 8.30 15.65 -8.14
CA TYR A 47 7.94 16.14 -6.83
C TYR A 47 8.87 17.26 -6.37
N LEU A 48 8.31 18.41 -6.01
CA LEU A 48 9.05 19.56 -5.49
C LEU A 48 8.76 19.72 -4.00
N GLU A 49 9.79 19.58 -3.18
CA GLU A 49 9.74 19.80 -1.73
C GLU A 49 11.05 20.47 -1.31
N THR A 50 10.97 21.40 -0.38
CA THR A 50 12.14 22.00 0.24
C THR A 50 12.68 21.08 1.34
N SER A 51 13.98 20.81 1.29
CA SER A 51 14.67 20.12 2.40
C SER A 51 14.62 21.01 3.64
N VAL A 52 14.41 20.41 4.83
CA VAL A 52 14.63 21.14 6.11
C VAL A 52 16.10 21.13 6.50
N GLN A 53 16.88 20.23 5.92
CA GLN A 53 18.34 20.17 6.08
C GLN A 53 18.99 21.07 5.03
N SER A 54 19.63 22.16 5.47
CA SER A 54 20.21 23.19 4.59
C SER A 54 21.25 22.63 3.61
N ASN A 55 22.00 21.61 4.04
CA ASN A 55 22.98 20.92 3.22
C ASN A 55 22.34 20.00 2.15
N LEU A 56 21.07 19.63 2.23
CA LEU A 56 20.43 18.74 1.25
C LEU A 56 19.57 19.48 0.20
N THR A 57 19.66 20.80 0.11
CA THR A 57 18.87 21.62 -0.83
C THR A 57 19.15 21.35 -2.30
N ARG A 58 20.29 20.71 -2.64
CA ARG A 58 20.68 20.39 -4.02
C ARG A 58 19.96 19.15 -4.60
N ALA A 59 19.36 18.33 -3.72
CA ALA A 59 18.49 17.09 -3.76
C ALA A 59 18.37 16.78 -5.26
N PRO A 60 17.24 16.73 -6.00
CA PRO A 60 15.80 16.74 -5.68
C PRO A 60 15.32 15.50 -4.89
N PRO A 61 14.09 15.48 -4.36
CA PRO A 61 13.51 14.26 -3.78
C PRO A 61 13.09 13.29 -4.90
N ARG A 62 13.06 11.99 -4.58
CA ARG A 62 12.64 10.90 -5.48
C ARG A 62 11.57 10.03 -4.85
N ILE A 63 10.76 9.39 -5.70
CA ILE A 63 9.89 8.30 -5.27
C ILE A 63 10.75 7.06 -5.02
N ILE A 64 10.53 6.41 -3.88
CA ILE A 64 11.26 5.20 -3.51
C ILE A 64 10.35 3.99 -3.24
N ASP A 65 9.05 4.20 -3.09
CA ASP A 65 8.05 3.14 -2.98
C ASP A 65 6.68 3.65 -3.43
N ILE A 66 5.89 2.77 -4.05
CA ILE A 66 4.50 3.03 -4.47
C ILE A 66 3.67 1.79 -4.14
N ARG A 67 2.57 1.97 -3.43
CA ARG A 67 1.59 0.94 -3.09
C ARG A 67 0.19 1.45 -3.38
N HIS A 68 -0.74 0.56 -3.67
CA HIS A 68 -2.13 0.91 -3.97
C HIS A 68 -3.05 0.39 -2.86
N TYR A 69 -4.10 1.15 -2.55
CA TYR A 69 -5.17 0.66 -1.68
C TYR A 69 -5.93 -0.46 -2.39
N GLU A 70 -6.32 -1.48 -1.64
CA GLU A 70 -7.13 -2.58 -2.18
C GLU A 70 -8.62 -2.22 -2.25
N ASP A 71 -9.08 -1.35 -1.34
CA ASP A 71 -10.48 -0.94 -1.18
C ASP A 71 -10.85 0.34 -1.92
N SER A 72 -9.89 1.25 -2.16
CA SER A 72 -10.06 2.41 -3.04
C SER A 72 -9.29 2.24 -4.35
N LEU A 73 -9.98 1.74 -5.37
CA LEU A 73 -9.45 1.63 -6.74
C LEU A 73 -9.00 3.02 -7.24
N GLY A 74 -7.73 3.13 -7.66
CA GLY A 74 -7.15 4.38 -8.16
C GLY A 74 -6.45 5.25 -7.11
N THR A 75 -6.47 4.88 -5.83
CA THR A 75 -5.72 5.58 -4.77
C THR A 75 -4.40 4.86 -4.47
N ALA A 76 -3.32 5.62 -4.41
CA ALA A 76 -1.98 5.13 -4.13
C ALA A 76 -1.33 5.84 -2.94
N VAL A 77 -0.50 5.11 -2.19
CA VAL A 77 0.44 5.65 -1.21
C VAL A 77 1.83 5.64 -1.83
N VAL A 78 2.47 6.79 -1.86
CA VAL A 78 3.79 6.99 -2.40
C VAL A 78 4.73 7.44 -1.28
N ARG A 79 5.86 6.75 -1.13
CA ARG A 79 6.94 7.22 -0.26
C ARG A 79 7.94 8.02 -1.09
N VAL A 80 8.20 9.23 -0.62
CA VAL A 80 9.17 10.14 -1.20
C VAL A 80 10.36 10.26 -0.26
N ALA A 81 11.57 10.28 -0.81
CA ALA A 81 12.77 10.53 -0.03
C ALA A 81 13.82 11.26 -0.83
N ARG A 82 14.62 12.07 -0.15
CA ARG A 82 15.77 12.76 -0.73
C ARG A 82 17.04 12.06 -0.31
N GLU A 83 17.90 11.74 -1.27
CA GLU A 83 19.18 11.12 -0.95
C GLU A 83 20.06 12.07 -0.13
N ASN A 84 20.64 11.52 0.94
CA ASN A 84 21.61 12.19 1.78
C ASN A 84 23.01 11.92 1.22
N TYR A 85 23.43 12.74 0.26
CA TYR A 85 24.72 12.61 -0.42
C TYR A 85 25.94 12.89 0.49
N VAL A 86 25.74 13.38 1.72
CA VAL A 86 26.83 13.53 2.69
C VAL A 86 27.06 12.28 3.54
N ALA A 87 26.25 11.23 3.39
CA ALA A 87 26.35 9.98 4.14
C ALA A 87 27.46 9.02 3.63
N GLY A 88 28.28 9.45 2.68
CA GLY A 88 29.39 8.66 2.14
C GLY A 88 28.91 7.52 1.22
N ASN A 89 29.42 6.31 1.43
CA ASN A 89 29.16 5.15 0.55
C ASN A 89 27.81 4.46 0.81
N ASN A 90 27.13 4.79 1.90
CA ASN A 90 25.83 4.19 2.22
C ASN A 90 24.72 4.97 1.55
N ILE A 91 23.76 4.27 0.94
CA ILE A 91 22.55 4.88 0.40
C ILE A 91 21.66 5.28 1.57
N CYS A 92 21.69 6.56 1.92
CA CYS A 92 20.90 7.14 2.99
C CYS A 92 20.00 8.25 2.48
N TYR A 93 18.99 8.60 3.26
CA TYR A 93 18.02 9.63 2.95
C TYR A 93 17.99 10.72 4.02
N GLU A 94 17.40 11.86 3.66
CA GLU A 94 16.97 12.89 4.60
C GLU A 94 16.11 12.24 5.69
N ARG A 95 16.36 12.61 6.96
CA ARG A 95 15.73 12.00 8.15
C ARG A 95 14.31 12.51 8.36
N ARG A 96 13.47 12.31 7.36
CA ARG A 96 12.05 12.69 7.31
C ARG A 96 11.29 11.60 6.58
N LEU A 97 10.13 11.23 7.10
CA LEU A 97 9.24 10.31 6.41
C LEU A 97 8.19 11.13 5.67
N LEU A 98 8.33 11.19 4.35
CA LEU A 98 7.41 11.90 3.45
C LEU A 98 6.54 10.87 2.72
N ILE A 99 5.25 10.93 2.97
CA ILE A 99 4.23 10.06 2.37
C ILE A 99 3.24 10.92 1.60
N ARG A 100 2.89 10.51 0.39
CA ARG A 100 1.89 11.18 -0.45
C ARG A 100 0.79 10.19 -0.75
N VAL A 101 -0.44 10.55 -0.41
CA VAL A 101 -1.62 9.83 -0.90
C VAL A 101 -2.05 10.50 -2.19
N ILE A 102 -2.04 9.76 -3.28
CA ILE A 102 -2.49 10.21 -4.59
C ILE A 102 -3.86 9.57 -4.81
N GLN A 103 -4.90 10.38 -4.85
CA GLN A 103 -6.27 9.93 -5.07
C GLN A 103 -6.55 9.81 -6.58
N GLU A 104 -7.60 9.05 -6.93
CA GLU A 104 -8.01 8.82 -8.32
C GLU A 104 -8.24 10.13 -9.11
N ASN A 105 -8.75 11.17 -8.46
CA ASN A 105 -8.98 12.49 -9.05
C ASN A 105 -7.69 13.33 -9.23
N GLY A 106 -6.52 12.77 -8.91
CA GLY A 106 -5.21 13.44 -8.97
C GLY A 106 -4.88 14.31 -7.75
N THR A 107 -5.77 14.38 -6.75
CA THR A 107 -5.50 15.09 -5.49
C THR A 107 -4.35 14.42 -4.75
N VAL A 108 -3.45 15.24 -4.21
CA VAL A 108 -2.29 14.78 -3.45
C VAL A 108 -2.41 15.25 -2.00
N ILE A 109 -2.50 14.31 -1.07
CA ILE A 109 -2.53 14.58 0.37
C ILE A 109 -1.11 14.37 0.94
N PRO A 110 -0.45 15.43 1.43
CA PRO A 110 0.89 15.31 2.02
C PRO A 110 0.83 14.90 3.49
N ILE A 111 1.54 13.83 3.83
CA ILE A 111 1.80 13.40 5.20
C ILE A 111 3.30 13.50 5.45
N ASN A 112 3.70 14.39 6.36
CA ASN A 112 5.10 14.65 6.69
C ASN A 112 5.35 14.32 8.16
N ILE A 113 6.19 13.32 8.41
CA ILE A 113 6.60 12.93 9.76
C ILE A 113 8.06 13.33 9.94
N ASP A 114 8.25 14.49 10.57
CA ASP A 114 9.55 15.11 10.82
C ASP A 114 10.09 14.78 12.22
N ASN A 115 9.33 14.00 13.01
CA ASN A 115 9.72 13.63 14.36
C ASN A 115 10.85 12.58 14.34
N THR A 116 12.07 13.03 14.58
CA THR A 116 13.28 12.22 14.61
C THR A 116 13.35 11.23 15.80
N THR A 117 12.45 11.34 16.77
CA THR A 117 12.40 10.41 17.92
C THR A 117 11.52 9.18 17.65
N LEU A 118 10.57 9.27 16.70
CA LEU A 118 9.64 8.18 16.41
C LEU A 118 10.34 7.03 15.67
N ILE A 119 11.14 7.36 14.66
CA ILE A 119 11.86 6.39 13.83
C ILE A 119 13.37 6.62 14.01
N PRO A 120 14.12 5.64 14.56
CA PRO A 120 15.56 5.77 14.73
C PRO A 120 16.30 5.97 13.40
N ASP A 121 17.38 6.74 13.44
CA ASP A 121 18.14 7.21 12.26
C ASP A 121 18.60 6.13 11.31
N ILE A 122 18.95 4.96 11.84
CA ILE A 122 19.42 3.81 11.06
C ILE A 122 18.42 3.39 9.97
N ASN A 123 17.14 3.65 10.19
CA ASN A 123 16.06 3.31 9.26
C ASN A 123 16.01 4.19 8.01
N TYR A 124 16.69 5.34 8.02
CA TYR A 124 16.81 6.22 6.85
C TYR A 124 17.98 5.84 5.95
N CYS A 125 18.67 4.73 6.23
CA CYS A 125 19.72 4.19 5.40
C CYS A 125 19.37 2.77 4.94
N TYR A 126 19.84 2.40 3.75
CA TYR A 126 19.81 1.01 3.34
C TYR A 126 20.69 0.17 4.27
N VAL A 127 20.13 -0.92 4.79
CA VAL A 127 20.84 -1.90 5.61
C VAL A 127 20.76 -3.23 4.87
N ALA A 128 21.93 -3.81 4.56
CA ALA A 128 22.02 -5.05 3.78
C ALA A 128 21.16 -5.04 2.49
N ASN A 129 21.24 -3.93 1.73
CA ASN A 129 20.47 -3.67 0.50
C ASN A 129 18.94 -3.63 0.68
N LYS A 130 18.43 -3.47 1.91
CA LYS A 130 17.00 -3.27 2.20
C LYS A 130 16.76 -1.89 2.79
N ASN A 131 15.66 -1.26 2.41
CA ASN A 131 15.18 -0.04 3.06
C ASN A 131 14.35 -0.45 4.30
N PRO A 132 14.80 -0.13 5.53
CA PRO A 132 14.13 -0.62 6.73
C PRO A 132 12.72 -0.06 6.91
N ILE A 133 12.43 1.12 6.35
CA ILE A 133 11.09 1.70 6.42
C ILE A 133 10.26 1.15 5.27
N GLN A 134 9.13 0.53 5.59
CA GLN A 134 8.13 0.09 4.62
C GLN A 134 6.80 0.78 4.90
N VAL A 135 6.06 1.10 3.85
CA VAL A 135 4.77 1.80 3.92
C VAL A 135 3.72 0.93 3.27
N TYR A 136 2.65 0.61 4.00
CA TYR A 136 1.58 -0.26 3.54
C TYR A 136 0.23 0.47 3.68
N PRO A 137 -0.53 0.66 2.59
CA PRO A 137 -1.94 1.02 2.72
C PRO A 137 -2.67 -0.14 3.42
N LEU A 138 -3.53 0.17 4.38
CA LEU A 138 -4.33 -0.82 5.08
C LEU A 138 -5.74 -0.90 4.49
N PHE A 139 -6.56 0.08 4.85
CA PHE A 139 -7.93 0.33 4.40
C PHE A 139 -8.13 1.85 4.42
N ASP A 140 -9.21 2.33 3.81
CA ASP A 140 -9.40 3.75 3.51
C ASP A 140 -9.03 4.66 4.69
N GLU A 141 -8.17 5.63 4.36
CA GLU A 141 -7.57 6.61 5.26
C GLU A 141 -6.40 6.15 6.13
N TYR A 142 -6.08 4.84 6.23
CA TYR A 142 -5.04 4.33 7.13
C TYR A 142 -3.84 3.71 6.43
N ILE A 143 -2.65 4.04 6.95
CA ILE A 143 -1.35 3.60 6.43
C ILE A 143 -0.54 3.01 7.58
N LEU A 144 -0.07 1.78 7.42
CA LEU A 144 0.91 1.17 8.31
C LEU A 144 2.32 1.57 7.87
N VAL A 145 3.08 2.16 8.79
CA VAL A 145 4.51 2.36 8.62
C VAL A 145 5.22 1.36 9.51
N THR A 146 6.11 0.56 8.93
CA THR A 146 6.99 -0.34 9.67
C THR A 146 8.44 0.12 9.58
N TYR A 147 9.21 -0.16 10.62
CA TYR A 147 10.63 0.18 10.73
C TYR A 147 11.29 -0.75 11.75
N THR A 148 12.62 -0.76 11.79
CA THR A 148 13.38 -1.54 12.75
C THR A 148 13.79 -0.68 13.95
N HIS A 149 13.41 -1.09 15.14
CA HIS A 149 13.95 -0.56 16.38
C HIS A 149 15.21 -1.32 16.78
N VAL A 150 16.22 -0.59 17.25
CA VAL A 150 17.52 -1.15 17.60
C VAL A 150 17.98 -0.51 18.90
N THR A 151 18.37 -1.33 19.88
CA THR A 151 19.01 -0.84 21.11
C THR A 151 20.53 -0.85 21.01
N ASN A 152 21.11 -1.74 20.18
CA ASN A 152 22.52 -1.78 19.87
C ASN A 152 22.76 -2.11 18.38
N THR A 153 23.26 -1.14 17.60
CA THR A 153 23.50 -1.30 16.16
C THR A 153 24.61 -2.29 15.81
N SER A 154 25.44 -2.70 16.77
CA SER A 154 26.48 -3.71 16.59
C SER A 154 26.01 -5.13 16.91
N ASP A 155 24.79 -5.29 17.45
CA ASP A 155 24.21 -6.58 17.83
C ASP A 155 22.86 -6.78 17.12
N ASN A 156 22.88 -7.65 16.09
CA ASN A 156 21.70 -7.92 15.27
C ASN A 156 20.55 -8.60 16.04
N THR A 157 20.81 -9.18 17.22
CA THR A 157 19.76 -9.79 18.05
C THR A 157 18.86 -8.76 18.72
N THR A 158 19.30 -7.49 18.75
CA THR A 158 18.53 -6.38 19.32
C THR A 158 17.59 -5.70 18.33
N PHE A 159 17.55 -6.19 17.09
CA PHE A 159 16.74 -5.63 16.01
C PHE A 159 15.33 -6.17 16.16
N VAL A 160 14.37 -5.27 16.38
CA VAL A 160 12.96 -5.59 16.58
C VAL A 160 12.13 -4.77 15.62
N ASP A 161 11.26 -5.42 14.85
CA ASP A 161 10.33 -4.71 13.99
C ASP A 161 9.29 -3.97 14.83
N LYS A 162 9.08 -2.70 14.51
CA LYS A 162 8.05 -1.84 15.07
C LYS A 162 7.25 -1.22 13.95
N GLY A 163 6.10 -0.68 14.31
CA GLY A 163 5.31 0.13 13.40
C GLY A 163 4.36 1.04 14.15
N PHE A 164 3.78 1.95 13.39
CA PHE A 164 2.67 2.79 13.82
C PHE A 164 1.71 2.93 12.65
N VAL A 165 0.46 3.22 12.96
CA VAL A 165 -0.55 3.54 11.95
C VAL A 165 -0.64 5.06 11.86
N VAL A 166 -0.70 5.59 10.65
CA VAL A 166 -0.94 7.02 10.39
C VAL A 166 -2.15 7.15 9.49
N ASP A 167 -3.01 8.11 9.80
CA ASP A 167 -4.14 8.46 8.96
C ASP A 167 -3.79 9.53 7.91
N TRP A 168 -4.69 9.81 6.98
CA TRP A 168 -4.48 10.85 5.95
C TRP A 168 -4.36 12.27 6.52
N SER A 169 -4.82 12.52 7.76
CA SER A 169 -4.61 13.79 8.45
C SER A 169 -3.19 13.95 9.01
N GLY A 170 -2.42 12.85 9.03
CA GLY A 170 -1.09 12.78 9.63
C GLY A 170 -1.11 12.48 11.13
N THR A 171 -2.25 12.12 11.70
CA THR A 171 -2.36 11.65 13.08
C THR A 171 -1.89 10.21 13.15
N TYR A 172 -1.02 9.88 14.10
CA TYR A 172 -0.45 8.54 14.25
C TYR A 172 -0.72 7.93 15.63
N MET A 173 -0.81 6.60 15.65
CA MET A 173 -1.10 5.76 16.82
C MET A 173 -0.20 4.53 16.89
#